data_AF-A0A7Y4H063-F1
#
_entry.id   AF-A0A7Y4H063-F1
#
_cell.length_a   1.000
_cell.length_b   1.000
_cell.length_c   1.000
_cell.angle_alpha   90.00
_cell.angle_beta   90.00
_cell.angle_gamma   90.00
#
_symmetry.space_group_name_H-M   'P 1'
#
loop_
_entity.id
_entity.type
_entity.pdbx_description
1 polymer ?
#
loop_
_entity_poly.entity_id
_entity_poly.type
_entity_poly.pdbx_seq_one_letter_code
_entity_poly.pdbx_strand_id
1 'polypeptide(L)' 'MKSHPHPNRKEWEQIAEDLQETADRLPPGNDKEAVQRKALQMRKAVEIGNWLVSPGVLPPR' A
#
# COMPACT_ATOMS: atom_id res chain seq x y z
N MET A 1 -2.92 -17.21 20.19
CA MET A 1 -3.17 -16.65 18.86
C MET A 1 -2.39 -15.35 18.76
N LYS A 2 -1.41 -15.24 17.85
CA LYS A 2 -0.73 -13.96 17.63
C LYS A 2 -1.69 -13.10 16.83
N SER A 3 -2.40 -12.17 17.47
CA SER A 3 -3.11 -11.12 16.75
C SER A 3 -2.04 -10.31 16.05
N HIS A 4 -1.82 -10.57 14.77
CA HIS A 4 -1.12 -9.62 13.93
C HIS A 4 -2.02 -8.39 13.89
N PRO A 5 -1.61 -7.25 14.46
CA PRO A 5 -2.41 -6.04 14.33
C PRO A 5 -2.51 -5.79 12.83
N HIS A 6 -3.73 -5.91 12.29
CA HIS A 6 -3.99 -5.45 10.94
C HIS A 6 -3.83 -3.93 11.02
N PRO A 7 -2.85 -3.34 10.31
CA PRO A 7 -2.70 -1.90 10.26
C PRO A 7 -4.05 -1.30 9.91
N ASN A 8 -4.43 -0.23 10.61
CA ASN A 8 -5.60 0.53 10.22
C ASN A 8 -5.33 1.23 8.87
N ARG A 9 -6.37 1.76 8.23
CA ARG A 9 -6.24 2.39 6.90
C ARG A 9 -5.08 3.40 6.81
N LYS A 10 -4.94 4.26 7.81
CA LYS A 10 -3.91 5.32 7.84
C LYS A 10 -2.51 4.73 7.95
N GLU A 11 -2.36 3.62 8.67
CA GLU A 11 -1.10 2.90 8.75
C GLU A 11 -0.74 2.25 7.41
N TRP A 12 -1.71 1.72 6.66
CA TRP A 12 -1.46 1.21 5.30
C TRP A 12 -1.07 2.31 4.31
N GLU A 13 -1.68 3.51 4.42
CA GLU A 13 -1.29 4.68 3.64
C GLU A 13 0.17 5.05 3.92
N GLN A 14 0.54 5.17 5.20
CA GLN A 14 1.91 5.49 5.60
C GLN A 14 2.93 4.44 5.12
N ILE A 15 2.62 3.14 5.27
CA ILE A 15 3.50 2.06 4.78
C ILE A 15 3.71 2.18 3.26
N ALA A 16 2.67 2.54 2.50
CA ALA A 16 2.78 2.71 1.07
C ALA A 16 3.68 3.90 0.69
N GLU A 17 3.58 5.00 1.44
CA GLU A 17 4.44 6.18 1.27
C GLU A 17 5.90 5.89 1.61
N ASP A 18 6.16 5.24 2.75
CA ASP A 18 7.51 4.88 3.20
C ASP A 18 8.20 3.93 2.20
N LEU A 19 7.45 2.97 1.64
CA LEU A 19 7.96 2.07 0.59
C LEU A 19 8.27 2.83 -0.70
N GLN A 20 7.43 3.78 -1.10
CA GLN A 20 7.69 4.61 -2.27
C GLN A 20 8.97 5.44 -2.08
N GLU A 21 9.12 6.10 -0.93
CA GLU A 21 10.34 6.87 -0.61
C GLU A 21 11.59 5.97 -0.61
N THR A 22 11.46 4.75 -0.07
CA THR A 22 12.55 3.76 -0.09
C THR A 22 12.92 3.38 -1.52
N ALA A 23 11.94 3.13 -2.40
CA ALA A 23 12.18 2.84 -3.80
C ALA A 23 12.85 4.00 -4.54
N ASP A 24 12.48 5.25 -4.23
CA ASP A 24 13.04 6.43 -4.88
C ASP A 24 14.52 6.61 -4.57
N ARG A 25 14.97 6.18 -3.38
CA ARG A 25 16.38 6.16 -2.96
C ARG A 25 17.20 5.00 -3.54
N LEU A 26 16.55 3.95 -4.04
CA LEU A 26 17.26 2.81 -4.62
C LEU A 26 17.71 3.12 -6.06
N PRO A 27 18.89 2.60 -6.47
CA PRO A 27 19.30 2.62 -7.87
C PRO A 27 18.32 1.79 -8.71
N PRO A 28 18.20 2.06 -10.02
CA PRO A 28 17.41 1.23 -10.92
C PRO A 28 17.85 -0.24 -10.86
N GLY A 29 16.90 -1.15 -10.71
CA GLY A 29 17.17 -2.59 -10.61
C GLY A 29 16.06 -3.34 -9.90
N ASN A 30 16.25 -4.66 -9.76
CA ASN A 30 15.25 -5.58 -9.23
C ASN A 30 14.76 -5.19 -7.83
N ASP A 31 15.65 -4.70 -6.97
CA ASP A 31 15.29 -4.30 -5.60
C ASP A 31 14.36 -3.08 -5.60
N LYS A 32 14.65 -2.08 -6.43
CA LYS A 32 13.78 -0.92 -6.62
C LYS A 32 12.40 -1.36 -7.13
N GLU A 33 12.37 -2.23 -8.15
CA GLU A 33 11.12 -2.74 -8.69
C GLU A 33 10.30 -3.53 -7.66
N ALA A 34 10.95 -4.37 -6.84
CA ALA A 34 10.29 -5.14 -5.80
C ALA A 34 9.65 -4.23 -4.75
N VAL A 35 10.36 -3.19 -4.32
CA VAL A 35 9.85 -2.20 -3.36
C VAL A 35 8.71 -1.39 -3.97
N GLN A 36 8.81 -0.96 -5.23
CA GLN A 36 7.74 -0.25 -5.93
C GLN A 36 6.47 -1.11 -6.07
N ARG A 37 6.61 -2.39 -6.43
CA ARG A 37 5.48 -3.33 -6.49
C ARG A 37 4.81 -3.46 -5.14
N LYS A 38 5.59 -3.52 -4.05
CA LYS A 38 5.05 -3.59 -2.69
C LYS A 38 4.31 -2.31 -2.32
N ALA A 39 4.87 -1.13 -2.61
CA ALA A 39 4.21 0.16 -2.41
C ALA A 39 2.86 0.21 -3.13
N LEU A 40 2.82 -0.23 -4.39
CA LEU A 40 1.61 -0.30 -5.20
C LEU A 40 0.55 -1.23 -4.58
N GLN A 41 0.94 -2.41 -4.10
CA GLN A 41 0.02 -3.34 -3.44
C GLN A 41 -0.61 -2.71 -2.19
N MET A 42 0.16 -1.96 -1.39
CA MET A 42 -0.34 -1.29 -0.19
C MET A 42 -1.31 -0.16 -0.53
N ARG A 43 -1.03 0.63 -1.58
CA ARG A 43 -1.98 1.64 -2.09
C ARG A 43 -3.30 1.00 -2.52
N LYS A 44 -3.23 -0.10 -3.28
CA LYS A 44 -4.44 -0.83 -3.70
C LYS A 44 -5.24 -1.36 -2.52
N ALA A 45 -4.58 -1.85 -1.46
CA ALA A 45 -5.28 -2.29 -0.26
C ALA A 45 -6.04 -1.15 0.43
N VAL A 46 -5.47 0.05 0.47
CA VAL A 46 -6.15 1.26 0.96
C VAL A 46 -7.34 1.62 0.08
N GLU A 47 -7.17 1.62 -1.25
CA GLU A 47 -8.24 1.93 -2.20
C GLU A 47 -9.41 0.94 -2.09
N ILE A 48 -9.12 -0.36 -1.94
CA ILE A 48 -10.14 -1.39 -1.69
C ILE A 48 -10.84 -1.14 -0.35
N GLY A 49 -10.08 -0.82 0.71
CA GLY A 49 -10.64 -0.47 2.01
C GLY A 49 -11.59 0.72 1.90
N ASN A 50 -11.20 1.77 1.17
CA ASN A 50 -12.02 2.95 0.90
C ASN A 50 -13.30 2.63 0.13
N TRP A 51 -13.18 1.77 -0.88
CA TRP A 51 -14.30 1.30 -1.67
C TRP A 51 -15.32 0.53 -0.81
N LEU A 52 -14.86 -0.37 0.06
CA LEU A 52 -15.73 -1.18 0.92
C LEU A 52 -16.50 -0.36 1.96
N VAL A 53 -15.95 0.76 2.44
CA VAL A 53 -16.60 1.60 3.47
C VAL A 53 -17.46 2.73 2.89
N SER A 54 -17.47 2.91 1.57
CA SER A 54 -18.17 4.02 0.92
C SER A 54 -19.25 3.51 -0.04
N PRO A 55 -20.55 3.63 0.28
CA PRO A 55 -21.62 3.25 -0.63
C PRO A 55 -21.61 4.15 -1.87
N GLY A 56 -21.34 3.57 -3.04
CA GLY A 56 -21.44 4.27 -4.34
C GLY A 56 -20.11 4.61 -5.03
N VAL A 57 -18.95 4.17 -4.52
CA VAL A 57 -17.66 4.39 -5.20
C VAL A 57 -17.41 3.28 -6.23
N LEU A 58 -16.82 3.63 -7.37
CA LEU A 58 -16.38 2.65 -8.37
C LEU A 58 -15.26 1.77 -7.79
N PRO A 59 -15.22 0.46 -8.13
CA PRO A 59 -14.17 -0.43 -7.66
C PRO A 59 -12.79 0.03 -8.18
N PRO A 60 -11.71 -0.16 -7.39
CA PRO A 60 -10.36 0.20 -7.79
C PRO A 60 -9.91 -0.58 -9.05
N ARG A 61 -9.10 0.06 -9.90
CA ARG A 61 -8.60 -0.50 -11.19
C ARG A 61 -7.27 -1.26 -11.04
#